data_AF-A0A971I0I8-F1
#
_entry.id   AF-A0A971I0I8-F1
#
_cell.length_a   1.000
_cell.length_b   1.000
_cell.length_c   1.000
_cell.angle_alpha   90.00
_cell.angle_beta   90.00
_cell.angle_gamma   90.00
#
_symmetry.space_group_name_H-M   'P 1'
#
loop_
_entity.id
_entity.type
_entity.pdbx_description
1 polymer ?
#
loop_
_entity_poly.entity_id
_entity_poly.type
_entity_poly.pdbx_seq_one_letter_code
_entity_poly.pdbx_strand_id
1 'polypeptide(L)'
;MELIDFSCKHNILLEDESGVLTPMDEPYFRSELIKEKTWKILSDGDFSYLLEGDDEALVIDSGYGAGNIREFCATLTNKPVSRIANTHDHFDHTANNSYFDLAYMSEETKPLATITFPSFEGITFPRDYAVEIVDSGDIIPLKGRDLLVFKIPDHAVGSLAFLDKKGRMLFSGDEIGMPMGKTLKGSVSRWAEHMAMLIKHRSEFDTICTGFGVFDAKIIEQNLENARHILAGNEGVVIEARAFPNFSYTTPEGNTVWKRQVPHPGDGPKDFNSDWEYMRMMDFAGCRIIYDIRKINESDK
;
A
#
# COMPACT_ATOMS: atom_id res chain seq x y z
N MET A 1 -3.85 0.14 26.14
CA MET A 1 -3.91 -0.86 25.07
C MET A 1 -2.61 -1.63 25.12
N GLU A 2 -2.66 -2.96 25.10
CA GLU A 2 -1.43 -3.78 25.11
C GLU A 2 -0.77 -3.74 23.73
N LEU A 3 0.56 -3.76 23.71
CA LEU A 3 1.33 -3.87 22.46
C LEU A 3 1.21 -5.29 21.91
N ILE A 4 1.22 -5.42 20.58
CA ILE A 4 1.36 -6.71 19.91
C ILE A 4 2.74 -7.28 20.26
N ASP A 5 2.78 -8.51 20.75
CA ASP A 5 4.00 -9.16 21.22
C ASP A 5 4.76 -9.84 20.07
N PHE A 6 5.89 -9.24 19.69
CA PHE A 6 6.79 -9.74 18.65
C PHE A 6 7.95 -10.59 19.22
N SER A 7 8.03 -10.78 20.54
CA SER A 7 9.20 -11.38 21.21
C SER A 7 9.60 -12.76 20.68
N CYS A 8 8.64 -13.52 20.13
CA CYS A 8 8.92 -14.81 19.48
C CYS A 8 9.77 -14.69 18.20
N LYS A 9 10.00 -13.47 17.70
CA LYS A 9 10.80 -13.15 16.51
C LYS A 9 12.11 -12.41 16.82
N HIS A 10 12.53 -12.30 18.08
CA HIS A 10 13.74 -11.57 18.49
C HIS A 10 15.01 -11.91 17.68
N ASN A 11 15.21 -13.20 17.35
CA ASN A 11 16.39 -13.66 16.61
C ASN A 11 16.31 -13.44 15.09
N ILE A 12 15.24 -12.80 14.61
CA ILE A 12 15.09 -12.34 13.24
C ILE A 12 15.49 -10.87 13.23
N LEU A 13 16.50 -10.53 12.43
CA LEU A 13 16.99 -9.17 12.28
C LEU A 13 16.46 -8.58 10.97
N LEU A 14 16.08 -7.31 11.00
CA LEU A 14 15.66 -6.54 9.86
C LEU A 14 16.76 -5.54 9.48
N GLU A 15 17.30 -5.71 8.27
CA GLU A 15 18.30 -4.84 7.65
C GLU A 15 17.62 -3.65 6.97
N ASP A 16 18.04 -2.43 7.34
CA ASP A 16 17.60 -1.20 6.66
C ASP A 16 18.50 -0.81 5.48
N GLU A 17 18.13 0.25 4.75
CA GLU A 17 18.88 0.73 3.58
C GLU A 17 20.34 1.12 3.86
N SER A 18 20.69 1.39 5.12
CA SER A 18 22.05 1.72 5.57
C SER A 18 22.86 0.51 6.03
N GLY A 19 22.25 -0.68 6.00
CA GLY A 19 22.85 -1.93 6.48
C GLY A 19 22.76 -2.10 8.00
N VAL A 20 21.97 -1.28 8.70
CA VAL A 20 21.78 -1.42 10.15
C VAL A 20 20.82 -2.56 10.42
N LEU A 21 21.24 -3.49 11.29
CA LEU A 21 20.45 -4.63 11.72
C LEU A 21 19.74 -4.31 13.04
N THR A 22 18.43 -4.52 13.09
CA THR A 22 17.64 -4.37 14.31
C THR A 22 16.75 -5.61 14.49
N PRO A 23 16.59 -6.16 15.70
CA PRO A 23 15.63 -7.23 15.96
C PRO A 23 14.22 -6.88 15.47
N MET A 24 13.47 -7.88 14.99
CA MET A 24 12.12 -7.71 14.45
C MET A 24 11.10 -7.31 15.53
N ASP A 25 11.41 -7.55 16.80
CA ASP A 25 10.57 -7.16 17.94
C ASP A 25 10.85 -5.74 18.47
N GLU A 26 11.82 -5.04 17.89
CA GLU A 26 12.12 -3.66 18.25
C GLU A 26 11.39 -2.67 17.33
N PRO A 27 10.74 -1.63 17.89
CA PRO A 27 10.08 -0.61 17.09
C PRO A 27 11.02 0.11 16.13
N TYR A 28 10.58 0.28 14.89
CA TYR A 28 11.29 1.08 13.88
C TYR A 28 10.32 2.04 13.22
N PHE A 29 10.52 3.33 13.47
CA PHE A 29 9.75 4.39 12.84
C PHE A 29 10.65 5.53 12.37
N ARG A 30 10.43 6.00 11.14
CA ARG A 30 10.98 7.28 10.65
C ARG A 30 9.84 8.12 10.07
N SER A 31 9.98 9.44 10.13
CA SER A 31 9.00 10.34 9.54
C SER A 31 9.66 11.44 8.71
N GLU A 32 8.95 11.88 7.68
CA GLU A 32 9.32 13.00 6.83
C GLU A 32 8.09 13.88 6.62
N LEU A 33 8.21 15.18 6.89
CA LEU A 33 7.17 16.15 6.53
C LEU A 33 7.23 16.40 5.02
N ILE A 34 6.29 15.84 4.26
CA ILE A 34 6.28 15.90 2.79
C ILE A 34 5.42 17.04 2.25
N LYS A 35 4.47 17.53 3.06
CA LYS A 35 3.66 18.72 2.78
C LYS A 35 3.21 19.34 4.09
N GLU A 36 2.71 20.58 4.07
CA GLU A 36 2.12 21.20 5.26
C GLU A 36 1.09 20.24 5.87
N LYS A 37 1.26 19.94 7.17
CA LYS A 37 0.37 19.03 7.92
C LYS A 37 0.30 17.59 7.37
N THR A 38 1.29 17.14 6.61
CA THR A 38 1.35 15.76 6.10
C THR A 38 2.72 15.15 6.26
N TRP A 39 2.73 13.99 6.90
CA TRP A 39 3.93 13.21 7.15
C TRP A 39 3.85 11.90 6.39
N LYS A 40 4.97 11.52 5.77
CA LYS A 40 5.25 10.15 5.33
C LYS A 40 5.90 9.42 6.48
N ILE A 41 5.46 8.20 6.75
CA ILE A 41 5.91 7.39 7.86
C ILE A 41 6.45 6.08 7.30
N LEU A 42 7.69 5.79 7.67
CA LEU A 42 8.32 4.50 7.44
C LEU A 42 8.19 3.66 8.71
N SER A 43 7.62 2.47 8.57
CA SER A 43 7.74 1.37 9.52
C SER A 43 8.33 0.15 8.80
N ASP A 44 8.01 -1.06 9.24
CA ASP A 44 8.26 -2.27 8.46
C ASP A 44 7.15 -2.46 7.42
N GLY A 45 7.55 -2.86 6.21
CA GLY A 45 6.67 -2.91 5.04
C GLY A 45 6.61 -1.58 4.31
N ASP A 46 5.40 -1.23 3.87
CA ASP A 46 5.14 -0.08 3.02
C ASP A 46 4.93 1.22 3.82
N PHE A 47 5.03 2.35 3.12
CA PHE A 47 4.85 3.66 3.74
C PHE A 47 3.40 3.89 4.18
N SER A 48 3.27 4.44 5.39
CA SER A 48 2.02 4.97 5.93
C SER A 48 2.05 6.51 5.91
N TYR A 49 0.90 7.15 6.10
CA TYR A 49 0.79 8.61 6.07
C TYR A 49 -0.03 9.16 7.22
N LEU A 50 0.35 10.33 7.74
CA LEU A 50 -0.42 11.07 8.74
C LEU A 50 -0.89 12.39 8.12
N LEU A 51 -2.19 12.66 8.22
CA LEU A 51 -2.81 13.90 7.77
C LEU A 51 -3.44 14.62 8.96
N GLU A 52 -2.93 15.82 9.26
CA GLU A 52 -3.49 16.66 10.31
C GLU A 52 -4.62 17.54 9.76
N GLY A 53 -5.80 17.46 10.38
CA GLY A 53 -6.93 18.37 10.24
C GLY A 53 -6.98 19.42 11.36
N ASP A 54 -8.10 20.11 11.48
CA ASP A 54 -8.26 21.20 12.45
C ASP A 54 -8.52 20.71 13.88
N ASP A 55 -9.14 19.56 14.06
CA ASP A 55 -9.52 18.98 15.36
C ASP A 55 -8.87 17.63 15.68
N GLU A 56 -8.58 16.81 14.68
CA GLU A 56 -7.85 15.54 14.81
C GLU A 56 -6.87 15.30 13.64
N ALA A 57 -6.10 14.22 13.70
CA ALA A 57 -5.30 13.73 12.58
C ALA A 57 -5.69 12.28 12.24
N LEU A 58 -5.66 11.96 10.95
CA LEU A 58 -6.02 10.66 10.38
C LEU A 58 -4.74 9.97 9.86
N VAL A 59 -4.59 8.69 10.17
CA VAL A 59 -3.53 7.85 9.59
C VAL A 59 -4.07 7.13 8.34
N ILE A 60 -3.24 6.95 7.32
CA ILE A 60 -3.50 6.13 6.15
C ILE A 60 -2.50 4.97 6.16
N ASP A 61 -3.03 3.75 6.23
CA ASP A 61 -2.29 2.49 6.38
C ASP A 61 -1.42 2.39 7.65
N SER A 62 -1.05 1.17 8.05
CA SER A 62 -0.54 0.92 9.41
C SER A 62 0.88 0.37 9.51
N GLY A 63 1.47 -0.09 8.40
CA GLY A 63 2.66 -0.95 8.45
C GLY A 63 2.35 -2.29 9.15
N TYR A 64 3.36 -3.18 9.20
CA TYR A 64 3.31 -4.44 9.95
C TYR A 64 4.39 -4.58 11.04
N GLY A 65 5.15 -3.51 11.30
CA GLY A 65 6.28 -3.53 12.23
C GLY A 65 5.88 -3.55 13.70
N ALA A 66 6.86 -3.88 14.56
CA ALA A 66 6.71 -3.82 16.00
C ALA A 66 6.55 -2.37 16.50
N GLY A 67 5.96 -2.24 17.70
CA GLY A 67 5.65 -0.95 18.32
C GLY A 67 4.26 -0.43 17.97
N ASN A 68 3.94 0.78 18.46
CA ASN A 68 2.63 1.39 18.32
C ASN A 68 2.69 2.59 17.35
N ILE A 69 2.27 2.37 16.11
CA ILE A 69 2.27 3.43 15.08
C ILE A 69 1.37 4.61 15.44
N ARG A 70 0.25 4.40 16.15
CA ARG A 70 -0.64 5.49 16.60
C ARG A 70 0.08 6.41 17.58
N GLU A 71 0.78 5.83 18.56
CA GLU A 71 1.58 6.60 19.52
C GLU A 71 2.72 7.35 18.83
N PHE A 72 3.41 6.71 17.88
CA PHE A 72 4.43 7.38 17.07
C PHE A 72 3.84 8.57 16.31
N CYS A 73 2.71 8.38 15.61
CA CYS A 73 2.02 9.46 14.89
C CYS A 73 1.62 10.62 15.82
N ALA A 74 1.16 10.31 17.04
CA ALA A 74 0.78 11.32 18.03
C ALA A 74 1.96 12.18 18.50
N THR A 75 3.22 11.75 18.29
CA THR A 75 4.39 12.61 18.55
C THR A 75 4.62 13.68 17.48
N LEU A 76 4.01 13.53 16.29
CA LEU A 76 4.21 14.41 15.14
C LEU A 76 3.21 15.58 15.09
N THR A 77 2.14 15.51 15.87
CA THR A 77 1.03 16.46 15.88
C THR A 77 0.56 16.75 17.30
N ASN A 78 -0.02 17.93 17.53
CA ASN A 78 -0.72 18.24 18.78
C ASN A 78 -2.22 17.84 18.74
N LYS A 79 -2.66 17.20 17.66
CA LYS A 79 -4.05 16.75 17.49
C LYS A 79 -4.21 15.31 17.98
N PRO A 80 -5.40 14.93 18.48
CA PRO A 80 -5.73 13.53 18.70
C PRO A 80 -5.52 12.71 17.42
N VAL A 81 -4.95 11.52 17.57
CA VAL A 81 -4.84 10.50 16.53
C VAL A 81 -5.67 9.31 16.99
N SER A 82 -6.83 9.10 16.38
CA SER A 82 -7.79 8.05 16.79
C SER A 82 -8.27 7.16 15.66
N ARG A 83 -8.19 7.63 14.42
CA ARG A 83 -8.77 6.96 13.26
C ARG A 83 -7.69 6.62 12.23
N ILE A 84 -7.92 5.54 11.49
CA ILE A 84 -7.10 5.11 10.37
C ILE A 84 -7.98 4.86 9.14
N ALA A 85 -7.46 5.07 7.94
CA ALA A 85 -8.07 4.66 6.69
C ALA A 85 -7.14 3.69 5.96
N ASN A 86 -7.63 2.50 5.61
CA ASN A 86 -6.85 1.50 4.90
C ASN A 86 -7.10 1.58 3.40
N THR A 87 -6.01 1.59 2.63
CA THR A 87 -6.09 1.57 1.17
C THR A 87 -6.53 0.20 0.68
N HIS A 88 -6.11 -0.90 1.30
CA HIS A 88 -6.54 -2.25 0.97
C HIS A 88 -6.25 -3.26 2.10
N ASP A 89 -6.48 -4.55 1.86
CA ASP A 89 -6.48 -5.60 2.87
C ASP A 89 -5.13 -6.25 3.20
N HIS A 90 -4.07 -5.98 2.45
CA HIS A 90 -2.80 -6.61 2.71
C HIS A 90 -2.26 -6.28 4.11
N PHE A 91 -1.44 -7.19 4.60
CA PHE A 91 -1.07 -7.23 6.01
C PHE A 91 -0.21 -6.02 6.42
N ASP A 92 0.69 -5.59 5.54
CA ASP A 92 1.45 -4.32 5.62
C ASP A 92 0.57 -3.07 5.73
N HIS A 93 -0.69 -3.12 5.33
CA HIS A 93 -1.58 -1.97 5.39
C HIS A 93 -2.51 -2.03 6.60
N THR A 94 -2.69 -3.21 7.21
CA THR A 94 -3.78 -3.47 8.18
C THR A 94 -3.36 -4.15 9.48
N ALA A 95 -2.10 -4.58 9.63
CA ALA A 95 -1.63 -5.34 10.79
C ALA A 95 -1.82 -4.58 12.12
N ASN A 96 -1.54 -3.27 12.11
CA ASN A 96 -1.53 -2.42 13.29
C ASN A 96 -2.85 -1.64 13.49
N ASN A 97 -3.91 -2.00 12.77
CA ASN A 97 -5.23 -1.36 12.87
C ASN A 97 -5.82 -1.38 14.27
N SER A 98 -5.56 -2.43 15.05
CA SER A 98 -6.06 -2.57 16.42
C SER A 98 -5.60 -1.48 17.38
N TYR A 99 -4.60 -0.69 16.99
CA TYR A 99 -4.18 0.47 17.76
C TYR A 99 -5.13 1.67 17.66
N PHE A 100 -6.02 1.69 16.68
CA PHE A 100 -6.94 2.80 16.40
C PHE A 100 -8.35 2.50 16.90
N ASP A 101 -9.09 3.55 17.19
CA ASP A 101 -10.46 3.44 17.71
C ASP A 101 -11.45 3.11 16.59
N LEU A 102 -11.13 3.47 15.33
CA LEU A 102 -11.94 3.23 14.14
C LEU A 102 -11.06 3.11 12.89
N ALA A 103 -11.34 2.10 12.06
CA ALA A 103 -10.73 1.93 10.74
C ALA A 103 -11.77 2.14 9.62
N TYR A 104 -11.45 2.98 8.64
CA TYR A 104 -12.18 3.11 7.37
C TYR A 104 -11.60 2.14 6.34
N MET A 105 -12.45 1.33 5.71
CA MET A 105 -12.04 0.41 4.64
C MET A 105 -13.21 0.03 3.73
N SER A 106 -12.94 -0.63 2.62
CA SER A 106 -13.99 -1.16 1.76
C SER A 106 -14.66 -2.41 2.34
N GLU A 107 -15.85 -2.74 1.85
CA GLU A 107 -16.55 -3.98 2.20
C GLU A 107 -15.71 -5.22 1.86
N GLU A 108 -15.00 -5.19 0.73
CA GLU A 108 -14.14 -6.29 0.30
C GLU A 108 -12.88 -6.43 1.15
N THR A 109 -12.35 -5.33 1.68
CA THR A 109 -11.17 -5.35 2.56
C THR A 109 -11.48 -5.93 3.93
N LYS A 110 -12.65 -5.66 4.51
CA LYS A 110 -13.02 -6.07 5.88
C LYS A 110 -12.80 -7.56 6.20
N PRO A 111 -13.25 -8.55 5.40
CA PRO A 111 -13.02 -9.96 5.73
C PRO A 111 -11.55 -10.38 5.62
N LEU A 112 -10.74 -9.64 4.85
CA LEU A 112 -9.36 -9.97 4.51
C LEU A 112 -8.33 -9.21 5.36
N ALA A 113 -8.72 -8.07 5.94
CA ALA A 113 -7.85 -7.23 6.76
C ALA A 113 -7.23 -8.00 7.94
N THR A 114 -5.96 -7.71 8.20
CA THR A 114 -5.17 -8.29 9.30
C THR A 114 -4.99 -9.81 9.20
N ILE A 115 -5.18 -10.41 8.00
CA ILE A 115 -4.73 -11.78 7.74
C ILE A 115 -3.21 -11.77 7.70
N THR A 116 -2.60 -12.45 8.66
CA THR A 116 -1.14 -12.46 8.88
C THR A 116 -0.40 -13.13 7.74
N PHE A 117 0.71 -12.54 7.33
CA PHE A 117 1.66 -13.22 6.46
C PHE A 117 2.37 -14.39 7.18
N PRO A 118 2.80 -15.44 6.46
CA PRO A 118 3.49 -16.60 7.05
C PRO A 118 4.71 -16.26 7.91
N SER A 119 5.48 -15.22 7.56
CA SER A 119 6.66 -14.81 8.33
C SER A 119 6.35 -14.39 9.77
N PHE A 120 5.11 -14.03 10.06
CA PHE A 120 4.60 -13.61 11.37
C PHE A 120 3.97 -14.75 12.19
N GLU A 121 4.11 -16.01 11.75
CA GLU A 121 3.62 -17.17 12.50
C GLU A 121 4.07 -17.13 13.97
N GLY A 122 3.13 -17.29 14.90
CA GLY A 122 3.39 -17.22 16.34
C GLY A 122 3.13 -15.86 17.00
N ILE A 123 2.79 -14.83 16.22
CA ILE A 123 2.33 -13.53 16.74
C ILE A 123 0.80 -13.45 16.60
N THR A 124 0.13 -12.88 17.61
CA THR A 124 -1.32 -12.63 17.56
C THR A 124 -1.61 -11.17 17.24
N PHE A 125 -2.26 -10.93 16.11
CA PHE A 125 -2.73 -9.60 15.71
C PHE A 125 -4.24 -9.47 15.98
N PRO A 126 -4.68 -8.55 16.86
CA PRO A 126 -6.10 -8.37 17.13
C PRO A 126 -6.86 -7.90 15.88
N ARG A 127 -8.02 -8.52 15.63
CA ARG A 127 -8.92 -8.20 14.51
C ARG A 127 -10.24 -7.58 14.95
N ASP A 128 -10.46 -7.51 16.26
CA ASP A 128 -11.66 -6.92 16.87
C ASP A 128 -11.42 -5.44 17.15
N TYR A 129 -11.63 -4.63 16.12
CA TYR A 129 -11.61 -3.17 16.18
C TYR A 129 -12.80 -2.64 15.40
N ALA A 130 -13.25 -1.42 15.72
CA ALA A 130 -14.39 -0.84 15.02
C ALA A 130 -14.03 -0.54 13.57
N VAL A 131 -14.98 -0.83 12.66
CA VAL A 131 -14.82 -0.63 11.23
C VAL A 131 -15.99 0.17 10.69
N GLU A 132 -15.70 1.20 9.91
CA GLU A 132 -16.66 1.90 9.08
C GLU A 132 -16.38 1.58 7.61
N ILE A 133 -17.40 1.06 6.92
CA ILE A 133 -17.31 0.72 5.51
C ILE A 133 -17.51 1.97 4.67
N VAL A 134 -16.60 2.20 3.73
CA VAL A 134 -16.66 3.32 2.77
C VAL A 134 -16.58 2.81 1.34
N ASP A 135 -17.24 3.51 0.44
CA ASP A 135 -17.28 3.25 -1.00
C ASP A 135 -16.88 4.49 -1.81
N SER A 136 -16.71 4.32 -3.11
CA SER A 136 -16.41 5.38 -4.06
C SER A 136 -17.46 6.49 -4.00
N GLY A 137 -17.01 7.73 -3.82
CA GLY A 137 -17.86 8.90 -3.66
C GLY A 137 -18.15 9.29 -2.21
N ASP A 138 -17.87 8.41 -1.24
CA ASP A 138 -17.96 8.77 0.17
C ASP A 138 -16.88 9.78 0.57
N ILE A 139 -17.12 10.45 1.69
CA ILE A 139 -16.21 11.44 2.26
C ILE A 139 -15.84 11.00 3.67
N ILE A 140 -14.55 10.76 3.91
CA ILE A 140 -14.04 10.59 5.26
C ILE A 140 -13.87 11.99 5.87
N PRO A 141 -14.64 12.35 6.91
CA PRO A 141 -14.56 13.67 7.50
C PRO A 141 -13.23 13.84 8.22
N LEU A 142 -12.55 14.95 7.97
CA LEU A 142 -11.35 15.39 8.69
C LEU A 142 -11.38 16.91 8.64
N LYS A 143 -11.77 17.57 9.73
CA LYS A 143 -12.21 18.98 9.70
C LYS A 143 -11.18 19.89 9.02
N GLY A 144 -11.64 20.61 7.99
CA GLY A 144 -10.79 21.50 7.19
C GLY A 144 -9.97 20.80 6.10
N ARG A 145 -10.10 19.47 5.98
CA ARG A 145 -9.28 18.59 5.14
C ARG A 145 -9.94 17.24 4.82
N ASP A 146 -11.22 17.25 4.45
CA ASP A 146 -11.95 16.00 4.16
C ASP A 146 -11.35 15.21 3.00
N LEU A 147 -11.50 13.89 3.03
CA LEU A 147 -10.96 12.98 2.00
C LEU A 147 -12.08 12.37 1.17
N LEU A 148 -12.01 12.55 -0.16
CA LEU A 148 -12.93 11.89 -1.11
C LEU A 148 -12.41 10.49 -1.43
N VAL A 149 -13.27 9.48 -1.32
CA VAL A 149 -12.93 8.08 -1.53
C VAL A 149 -13.17 7.67 -3.00
N PHE A 150 -12.26 6.88 -3.57
CA PHE A 150 -12.40 6.24 -4.87
C PHE A 150 -12.12 4.74 -4.75
N LYS A 151 -12.94 3.90 -5.40
CA LYS A 151 -12.58 2.49 -5.62
C LYS A 151 -11.74 2.34 -6.88
N ILE A 152 -10.56 1.75 -6.73
CA ILE A 152 -9.64 1.43 -7.84
C ILE A 152 -9.08 0.00 -7.74
N PRO A 153 -9.93 -1.02 -7.54
CA PRO A 153 -9.48 -2.39 -7.30
C PRO A 153 -8.74 -2.99 -8.49
N ASP A 154 -7.45 -3.26 -8.32
CA ASP A 154 -6.66 -4.12 -9.19
C ASP A 154 -5.55 -4.87 -8.41
N HIS A 155 -4.68 -4.17 -7.68
CA HIS A 155 -3.69 -4.79 -6.79
C HIS A 155 -4.37 -5.70 -5.75
N ALA A 156 -5.45 -5.19 -5.14
CA ALA A 156 -6.31 -5.93 -4.22
C ALA A 156 -7.79 -5.69 -4.55
N VAL A 157 -8.64 -6.63 -4.14
CA VAL A 157 -10.07 -6.63 -4.50
C VAL A 157 -10.84 -5.46 -3.89
N GLY A 158 -10.36 -4.94 -2.76
CA GLY A 158 -10.98 -3.85 -2.00
C GLY A 158 -10.26 -2.51 -2.11
N SER A 159 -9.33 -2.33 -3.06
CA SER A 159 -8.48 -1.16 -3.05
C SER A 159 -9.22 0.16 -3.21
N LEU A 160 -8.84 1.09 -2.35
CA LEU A 160 -9.29 2.47 -2.26
C LEU A 160 -8.15 3.43 -2.59
N ALA A 161 -8.53 4.59 -3.10
CA ALA A 161 -7.70 5.79 -3.08
C ALA A 161 -8.42 6.93 -2.36
N PHE A 162 -7.66 7.74 -1.64
CA PHE A 162 -8.17 8.87 -0.86
C PHE A 162 -7.64 10.17 -1.44
N LEU A 163 -8.52 11.06 -1.89
CA LEU A 163 -8.16 12.36 -2.41
C LEU A 163 -8.32 13.44 -1.34
N ASP A 164 -7.19 14.01 -0.97
CA ASP A 164 -7.12 15.25 -0.20
C ASP A 164 -7.02 16.44 -1.15
N LYS A 165 -8.14 17.13 -1.39
CA LYS A 165 -8.17 18.31 -2.26
C LYS A 165 -7.46 19.52 -1.66
N LYS A 166 -7.41 19.61 -0.32
CA LYS A 166 -6.81 20.75 0.39
C LYS A 166 -5.28 20.67 0.32
N GLY A 167 -4.73 19.50 0.60
CA GLY A 167 -3.32 19.19 0.42
C GLY A 167 -2.95 18.92 -1.04
N ARG A 168 -3.93 18.73 -1.93
CA ARG A 168 -3.71 18.41 -3.36
C ARG A 168 -2.90 17.12 -3.54
N MET A 169 -3.28 16.08 -2.82
CA MET A 169 -2.60 14.78 -2.74
C MET A 169 -3.60 13.64 -2.92
N LEU A 170 -3.19 12.57 -3.61
CA LEU A 170 -3.95 11.32 -3.72
C LEU A 170 -3.18 10.19 -3.04
N PHE A 171 -3.80 9.46 -2.12
CA PHE A 171 -3.21 8.31 -1.44
C PHE A 171 -3.76 7.04 -2.06
N SER A 172 -2.92 6.14 -2.58
CA SER A 172 -3.37 5.02 -3.43
C SER A 172 -2.90 3.64 -2.97
N GLY A 173 -2.16 3.56 -1.86
CA GLY A 173 -1.49 2.31 -1.45
C GLY A 173 -0.65 1.76 -2.61
N ASP A 174 -0.90 0.51 -2.96
CA ASP A 174 -0.08 -0.26 -3.90
C ASP A 174 -0.62 -0.28 -5.33
N GLU A 175 -1.72 0.43 -5.57
CA GLU A 175 -2.33 0.47 -6.89
C GLU A 175 -1.45 1.21 -7.90
N ILE A 176 -0.74 2.25 -7.45
CA ILE A 176 0.06 3.14 -8.30
C ILE A 176 1.45 3.28 -7.67
N GLY A 177 2.49 3.46 -8.50
CA GLY A 177 3.85 3.70 -8.03
C GLY A 177 4.64 2.44 -7.63
N MET A 178 4.16 1.25 -8.01
CA MET A 178 4.89 -0.01 -7.85
C MET A 178 6.32 0.08 -8.44
N PRO A 179 7.38 -0.34 -7.70
CA PRO A 179 8.77 -0.14 -8.13
C PRO A 179 9.14 -0.81 -9.46
N MET A 180 8.45 -1.90 -9.81
CA MET A 180 8.69 -2.68 -11.02
C MET A 180 7.64 -2.45 -12.12
N GLY A 181 6.85 -1.39 -12.01
CA GLY A 181 5.69 -1.15 -12.86
C GLY A 181 4.41 -1.78 -12.31
N LYS A 182 3.27 -1.33 -12.82
CA LYS A 182 1.95 -1.80 -12.40
C LYS A 182 1.66 -3.17 -13.00
N THR A 183 1.66 -4.20 -12.16
CA THR A 183 1.23 -5.55 -12.55
C THR A 183 -0.27 -5.67 -12.36
N LEU A 184 -1.01 -5.82 -13.47
CA LEU A 184 -2.46 -5.90 -13.47
C LEU A 184 -2.94 -7.29 -13.05
N LYS A 185 -3.87 -7.35 -12.10
CA LYS A 185 -4.60 -8.58 -11.77
C LYS A 185 -5.90 -8.68 -12.57
N GLY A 186 -6.53 -7.53 -12.83
CA GLY A 186 -7.70 -7.35 -13.67
C GLY A 186 -7.35 -7.25 -15.16
N SER A 187 -8.24 -6.60 -15.92
CA SER A 187 -8.02 -6.36 -17.34
C SER A 187 -7.39 -4.99 -17.60
N VAL A 188 -6.76 -4.84 -18.76
CA VAL A 188 -6.22 -3.55 -19.21
C VAL A 188 -7.33 -2.50 -19.36
N SER A 189 -8.50 -2.90 -19.88
CA SER A 189 -9.66 -2.01 -20.03
C SER A 189 -10.15 -1.48 -18.68
N ARG A 190 -10.27 -2.33 -17.67
CA ARG A 190 -10.69 -1.94 -16.31
C ARG A 190 -9.66 -0.99 -15.67
N TRP A 191 -8.37 -1.28 -15.82
CA TRP A 191 -7.33 -0.37 -15.36
C TRP A 191 -7.42 1.00 -16.03
N ALA A 192 -7.67 1.04 -17.35
CA ALA A 192 -7.87 2.29 -18.07
C ALA A 192 -9.10 3.06 -17.57
N GLU A 193 -10.18 2.39 -17.18
CA GLU A 193 -11.37 3.01 -16.59
C GLU A 193 -11.07 3.65 -15.22
N HIS A 194 -10.33 2.94 -14.35
CA HIS A 194 -9.90 3.49 -13.06
C HIS A 194 -9.03 4.74 -13.25
N MET A 195 -8.06 4.70 -14.17
CA MET A 195 -7.23 5.87 -14.47
C MET A 195 -8.07 7.01 -15.08
N ALA A 196 -8.97 6.71 -16.02
CA ALA A 196 -9.86 7.70 -16.63
C ALA A 196 -10.81 8.35 -15.62
N MET A 197 -11.25 7.63 -14.60
CA MET A 197 -11.98 8.18 -13.47
C MET A 197 -11.11 9.18 -12.70
N LEU A 198 -9.89 8.81 -12.32
CA LEU A 198 -8.97 9.72 -11.60
C LEU A 198 -8.57 10.94 -12.44
N ILE A 199 -8.48 10.80 -13.78
CA ILE A 199 -8.25 11.92 -14.72
C ILE A 199 -9.28 13.05 -14.52
N LYS A 200 -10.56 12.72 -14.23
CA LYS A 200 -11.61 13.72 -14.01
C LYS A 200 -11.30 14.64 -12.83
N HIS A 201 -10.45 14.20 -11.91
CA HIS A 201 -10.05 14.91 -10.70
C HIS A 201 -8.61 15.45 -10.76
N ARG A 202 -7.89 15.33 -11.89
CA ARG A 202 -6.45 15.66 -11.94
C ARG A 202 -6.09 17.08 -11.60
N SER A 203 -6.97 18.05 -11.82
CA SER A 203 -6.72 19.43 -11.40
C SER A 203 -6.70 19.62 -9.87
N GLU A 204 -7.24 18.65 -9.13
CA GLU A 204 -7.39 18.68 -7.67
C GLU A 204 -6.18 18.14 -6.91
N PHE A 205 -5.20 17.51 -7.59
CA PHE A 205 -3.97 16.99 -6.95
C PHE A 205 -2.74 17.05 -7.87
N ASP A 206 -1.57 17.19 -7.25
CA ASP A 206 -0.24 17.28 -7.91
C ASP A 206 0.67 16.12 -7.51
N THR A 207 0.34 15.43 -6.43
CA THR A 207 1.19 14.42 -5.80
C THR A 207 0.39 13.15 -5.53
N ILE A 208 1.05 12.00 -5.68
CA ILE A 208 0.51 10.70 -5.28
C ILE A 208 1.39 10.10 -4.20
N CYS A 209 0.76 9.64 -3.13
CA CYS A 209 1.35 8.96 -1.99
C CYS A 209 0.97 7.48 -2.05
N THR A 210 1.98 6.63 -2.13
CA THR A 210 1.84 5.18 -2.37
C THR A 210 2.53 4.39 -1.26
N GLY A 211 2.36 3.07 -1.23
CA GLY A 211 3.14 2.20 -0.34
C GLY A 211 4.66 2.29 -0.56
N PHE A 212 5.09 2.77 -1.73
CA PHE A 212 6.50 2.86 -2.15
C PHE A 212 7.07 4.29 -2.16
N GLY A 213 6.26 5.29 -1.82
CA GLY A 213 6.72 6.66 -1.61
C GLY A 213 5.85 7.71 -2.30
N VAL A 214 6.49 8.82 -2.68
CA VAL A 214 5.79 10.01 -3.17
C VAL A 214 6.18 10.28 -4.62
N PHE A 215 5.17 10.42 -5.48
CA PHE A 215 5.33 10.53 -6.93
C PHE A 215 4.59 11.74 -7.48
N ASP A 216 5.01 12.19 -8.67
CA ASP A 216 4.27 13.19 -9.45
C ASP A 216 2.96 12.59 -9.96
N ALA A 217 1.85 13.33 -9.85
CA ALA A 217 0.53 12.89 -10.28
C ALA A 217 0.42 12.59 -11.78
N LYS A 218 1.39 13.02 -12.61
CA LYS A 218 1.49 12.68 -14.02
C LYS A 218 1.46 11.17 -14.28
N ILE A 219 1.84 10.34 -13.30
CA ILE A 219 1.78 8.89 -13.41
C ILE A 219 0.36 8.37 -13.75
N ILE A 220 -0.72 9.10 -13.43
CA ILE A 220 -2.09 8.73 -13.84
C ILE A 220 -2.24 8.85 -15.36
N GLU A 221 -1.85 9.97 -15.95
CA GLU A 221 -1.86 10.18 -17.40
C GLU A 221 -1.00 9.13 -18.11
N GLN A 222 0.19 8.86 -17.57
CA GLN A 222 1.11 7.88 -18.13
C GLN A 222 0.50 6.48 -18.12
N ASN A 223 -0.10 6.06 -17.00
CA ASN A 223 -0.79 4.77 -16.91
C ASN A 223 -1.97 4.68 -17.88
N LEU A 224 -2.79 5.73 -17.98
CA LEU A 224 -3.92 5.74 -18.91
C LEU A 224 -3.46 5.67 -20.37
N GLU A 225 -2.43 6.44 -20.73
CA GLU A 225 -1.87 6.47 -22.07
C GLU A 225 -1.24 5.11 -22.45
N ASN A 226 -0.50 4.50 -21.53
CA ASN A 226 0.06 3.16 -21.70
C ASN A 226 -1.05 2.09 -21.84
N ALA A 227 -2.07 2.11 -20.98
CA ALA A 227 -3.21 1.20 -21.09
C ALA A 227 -3.95 1.36 -22.44
N ARG A 228 -4.17 2.60 -22.89
CA ARG A 228 -4.77 2.87 -24.21
C ARG A 228 -3.89 2.40 -25.37
N HIS A 229 -2.58 2.49 -25.23
CA HIS A 229 -1.65 1.97 -26.23
C HIS A 229 -1.80 0.46 -26.39
N ILE A 230 -1.90 -0.28 -25.28
CA ILE A 230 -2.18 -1.72 -25.28
C ILE A 230 -3.55 -2.02 -25.89
N LEU A 231 -4.60 -1.29 -25.48
CA LEU A 231 -5.97 -1.46 -26.00
C LEU A 231 -6.09 -1.18 -27.51
N ALA A 232 -5.19 -0.36 -28.08
CA ALA A 232 -5.11 -0.12 -29.51
C ALA A 232 -4.46 -1.28 -30.30
N GLY A 233 -4.10 -2.38 -29.62
CA GLY A 233 -3.53 -3.59 -30.24
C GLY A 233 -2.00 -3.65 -30.22
N ASN A 234 -1.32 -2.75 -29.49
CA ASN A 234 0.13 -2.82 -29.34
C ASN A 234 0.46 -3.82 -28.22
N GLU A 235 1.02 -4.97 -28.60
CA GLU A 235 1.43 -6.00 -27.66
C GLU A 235 2.77 -5.64 -27.01
N GLY A 236 2.86 -5.82 -25.69
CA GLY A 236 4.12 -5.70 -24.96
C GLY A 236 5.09 -6.84 -25.27
N VAL A 237 6.28 -6.79 -24.67
CA VAL A 237 7.26 -7.88 -24.80
C VAL A 237 6.93 -9.01 -23.83
N VAL A 238 7.27 -10.25 -24.20
CA VAL A 238 7.21 -11.40 -23.28
C VAL A 238 8.19 -11.16 -22.13
N ILE A 239 7.78 -11.50 -20.91
CA ILE A 239 8.64 -11.45 -19.72
C ILE A 239 9.10 -12.85 -19.34
N GLU A 240 10.37 -12.97 -18.97
CA GLU A 240 10.90 -14.20 -18.40
C GLU A 240 10.49 -14.32 -16.94
N ALA A 241 10.17 -15.55 -16.51
CA ALA A 241 9.88 -15.85 -15.12
C ALA A 241 11.02 -15.37 -14.21
N ARG A 242 10.66 -14.66 -13.13
CA ARG A 242 11.61 -14.17 -12.13
C ARG A 242 11.34 -14.79 -10.77
N ALA A 243 12.36 -14.86 -9.92
CA ALA A 243 12.17 -15.19 -8.52
C ALA A 243 11.32 -14.10 -7.84
N PHE A 244 10.44 -14.51 -6.93
CA PHE A 244 9.79 -13.57 -6.03
C PHE A 244 10.87 -12.84 -5.22
N PRO A 245 10.84 -11.50 -5.13
CA PRO A 245 11.83 -10.76 -4.37
C PRO A 245 11.65 -11.07 -2.89
N ASN A 246 12.48 -11.97 -2.36
CA ASN A 246 12.68 -12.16 -0.93
C ASN A 246 14.19 -12.20 -0.66
N PHE A 247 14.63 -11.46 0.35
CA PHE A 247 16.04 -11.40 0.71
C PHE A 247 16.21 -12.00 2.09
N SER A 248 17.09 -12.99 2.20
CA SER A 248 17.52 -13.48 3.49
C SER A 248 18.95 -13.98 3.49
N TYR A 249 19.63 -13.81 4.61
CA TYR A 249 20.91 -14.46 4.90
C TYR A 249 21.03 -14.78 6.39
N THR A 250 22.07 -15.51 6.77
CA THR A 250 22.33 -15.87 8.17
C THR A 250 23.62 -15.19 8.63
N THR A 251 23.61 -14.58 9.81
CA THR A 251 24.82 -13.97 10.39
C THR A 251 25.76 -15.04 10.96
N PRO A 252 27.05 -14.75 11.21
CA PRO A 252 27.97 -15.68 11.87
C PRO A 252 27.48 -16.17 13.25
N GLU A 253 26.68 -15.35 13.93
CA GLU A 253 26.05 -15.66 15.22
C GLU A 253 24.80 -16.55 15.10
N GLY A 254 24.38 -16.87 13.88
CA GLY A 254 23.25 -17.75 13.59
C GLY A 254 21.89 -17.05 13.47
N ASN A 255 21.87 -15.71 13.47
CA ASN A 255 20.61 -14.96 13.33
C ASN A 255 20.15 -14.96 11.86
N THR A 256 18.84 -15.03 11.66
CA THR A 256 18.26 -14.84 10.31
C THR A 256 18.09 -13.35 10.06
N VAL A 257 18.50 -12.88 8.88
CA VAL A 257 18.33 -11.49 8.47
C VAL A 257 17.38 -11.41 7.29
N TRP A 258 16.43 -10.48 7.34
CA TRP A 258 15.57 -10.08 6.22
C TRP A 258 15.75 -8.60 5.90
N LYS A 259 15.35 -8.16 4.70
CA LYS A 259 15.32 -6.74 4.33
C LYS A 259 13.99 -6.11 4.72
N ARG A 260 14.03 -4.94 5.38
CA ARG A 260 12.87 -4.32 6.03
C ARG A 260 11.71 -3.92 5.10
N GLN A 261 12.02 -3.47 3.87
CA GLN A 261 11.05 -3.00 2.88
C GLN A 261 10.91 -3.96 1.69
N VAL A 262 11.17 -5.25 1.93
CA VAL A 262 10.94 -6.29 0.93
C VAL A 262 10.15 -7.40 1.59
N PRO A 263 9.18 -8.02 0.88
CA PRO A 263 8.47 -9.18 1.39
C PRO A 263 9.41 -10.22 2.00
N HIS A 264 9.06 -10.71 3.19
CA HIS A 264 9.86 -11.72 3.86
C HIS A 264 9.73 -13.08 3.15
N PRO A 265 10.71 -13.99 3.31
CA PRO A 265 10.59 -15.34 2.79
C PRO A 265 9.30 -16.04 3.25
N GLY A 266 8.49 -16.47 2.28
CA GLY A 266 7.21 -17.13 2.52
C GLY A 266 5.97 -16.24 2.34
N ASP A 267 6.15 -14.92 2.29
CA ASP A 267 5.02 -13.96 2.24
C ASP A 267 4.53 -13.68 0.82
N GLY A 268 5.25 -14.15 -0.19
CA GLY A 268 4.86 -13.97 -1.59
C GLY A 268 3.59 -14.72 -1.98
N PRO A 269 2.91 -14.25 -3.05
CA PRO A 269 1.70 -14.89 -3.52
C PRO A 269 2.00 -16.30 -4.04
N LYS A 270 1.15 -17.27 -3.69
CA LYS A 270 1.34 -18.70 -4.04
C LYS A 270 1.40 -18.95 -5.55
N ASP A 271 0.75 -18.09 -6.32
CA ASP A 271 0.62 -18.13 -7.76
C ASP A 271 1.60 -17.18 -8.47
N PHE A 272 2.62 -16.66 -7.77
CA PHE A 272 3.56 -15.68 -8.33
C PHE A 272 4.14 -16.09 -9.68
N ASN A 273 4.43 -17.39 -9.87
CA ASN A 273 5.01 -17.96 -11.09
C ASN A 273 4.00 -18.63 -12.04
N SER A 274 2.70 -18.50 -11.79
CA SER A 274 1.67 -19.02 -12.69
C SER A 274 1.55 -18.17 -13.96
N ASP A 275 1.25 -18.81 -15.09
CA ASP A 275 0.83 -18.14 -16.33
C ASP A 275 1.81 -17.10 -16.93
N TRP A 276 3.10 -17.16 -16.59
CA TRP A 276 4.11 -16.21 -17.09
C TRP A 276 4.23 -16.18 -18.62
N GLU A 277 3.93 -17.28 -19.30
CA GLU A 277 3.90 -17.35 -20.77
C GLU A 277 2.88 -16.38 -21.40
N TYR A 278 1.82 -16.02 -20.67
CA TYR A 278 0.79 -15.08 -21.10
C TYR A 278 1.07 -13.65 -20.66
N MET A 279 2.03 -13.44 -19.75
CA MET A 279 2.36 -12.11 -19.27
C MET A 279 3.13 -11.32 -20.33
N ARG A 280 2.81 -10.04 -20.41
CA ARG A 280 3.45 -9.04 -21.27
C ARG A 280 3.85 -7.83 -20.45
N MET A 281 4.95 -7.20 -20.84
CA MET A 281 5.41 -5.95 -20.28
C MET A 281 5.40 -4.88 -21.35
N MET A 282 4.68 -3.78 -21.08
CA MET A 282 4.62 -2.60 -21.92
C MET A 282 5.27 -1.42 -21.23
N ASP A 283 6.40 -0.98 -21.77
CA ASP A 283 7.04 0.29 -21.42
C ASP A 283 6.61 1.37 -22.42
N PHE A 284 5.67 2.23 -22.00
CA PHE A 284 5.12 3.29 -22.84
C PHE A 284 4.74 4.51 -21.99
N ALA A 285 4.74 5.71 -22.58
CA ALA A 285 4.45 6.99 -21.91
C ALA A 285 5.30 7.29 -20.65
N GLY A 286 6.43 6.60 -20.47
CA GLY A 286 7.31 6.76 -19.31
C GLY A 286 6.85 5.99 -18.07
N CYS A 287 5.95 5.02 -18.21
CA CYS A 287 5.63 4.06 -17.15
C CYS A 287 5.60 2.63 -17.70
N ARG A 288 5.53 1.66 -16.79
CA ARG A 288 5.47 0.23 -17.10
C ARG A 288 4.16 -0.37 -16.65
N ILE A 289 3.49 -1.10 -17.55
CA ILE A 289 2.35 -1.97 -17.24
C ILE A 289 2.75 -3.41 -17.56
N ILE A 290 2.50 -4.31 -16.61
CA ILE A 290 2.64 -5.76 -16.77
C ILE A 290 1.23 -6.35 -16.75
N TYR A 291 0.85 -7.09 -17.79
CA TYR A 291 -0.52 -7.56 -17.98
C TYR A 291 -0.58 -8.96 -18.59
N ASP A 292 -1.68 -9.67 -18.37
CA ASP A 292 -1.98 -10.94 -19.02
C ASP A 292 -2.60 -10.67 -20.40
N ILE A 293 -2.00 -11.17 -21.48
CA ILE A 293 -2.50 -10.95 -22.86
C ILE A 293 -3.92 -11.49 -23.08
N ARG A 294 -4.36 -12.44 -22.25
CA ARG A 294 -5.72 -13.00 -22.29
C ARG A 294 -6.75 -12.07 -21.63
N LYS A 295 -6.30 -11.04 -20.89
CA LYS A 295 -7.12 -10.09 -20.12
C LYS A 295 -6.95 -8.64 -20.62
N ILE A 296 -6.94 -8.42 -21.93
CA ILE A 296 -6.87 -7.04 -22.46
C ILE A 296 -8.19 -6.31 -22.25
N ASN A 297 -9.29 -6.91 -22.70
CA ASN A 297 -10.64 -6.41 -22.48
C ASN A 297 -11.31 -7.18 -21.34
N GLU A 298 -12.27 -6.59 -20.66
CA GLU A 298 -13.19 -7.37 -19.85
C GLU A 298 -13.86 -8.40 -20.75
N SER A 299 -13.79 -9.69 -20.39
CA SER A 299 -14.71 -10.66 -20.98
C SER A 299 -16.10 -10.23 -20.53
N ASP A 300 -16.99 -9.88 -21.46
CA ASP A 300 -18.41 -9.64 -21.18
C ASP A 300 -18.92 -10.73 -20.22
N LYS A 301 -19.09 -10.40 -18.95
CA LYS A 301 -19.69 -11.26 -17.93
C LYS A 301 -20.66 -10.44 -17.11
#